data_AF-A0A965J386-F1
#
_entry.id   AF-A0A965J386-F1
#
_cell.length_a   1.000
_cell.length_b   1.000
_cell.length_c   1.000
_cell.angle_alpha   90.00
_cell.angle_beta   90.00
_cell.angle_gamma   90.00
#
_symmetry.space_group_name_H-M   'P 1'
#
loop_
_entity.id
_entity.type
_entity.pdbx_description
1 polymer ?
#
loop_
_entity_poly.entity_id
_entity_poly.type
_entity_poly.pdbx_seq_one_letter_code
_entity_poly.pdbx_strand_id
1 'polypeptide(L)'
;EITGKPFTANLPREDSSRYPDAIQCGLVMEREHLRERIDARVDRMWSAGFVSEVDSLIEAGILEGSTAQRALGYSQIIAMRAGTMSEDEAKEETKRSSRQYARRQETWFSRDARIQWVAPHQPRLETILEKINS
;
A
#
# COMPACT_ATOMS: atom_id res chain seq x y z
N GLU A 1 -15.61 -3.82 26.06
CA GLU A 1 -14.33 -4.53 25.79
C GLU A 1 -14.65 -5.97 25.43
N ILE A 2 -14.10 -6.52 24.34
CA ILE A 2 -14.58 -7.82 23.80
C ILE A 2 -13.62 -9.00 24.04
N THR A 3 -12.34 -8.80 24.41
CA THR A 3 -11.43 -9.97 24.56
C THR A 3 -10.44 -9.93 25.73
N GLY A 4 -10.33 -8.84 26.51
CA GLY A 4 -9.44 -8.77 27.68
C GLY A 4 -7.94 -9.02 27.41
N LYS A 5 -7.54 -9.15 26.15
CA LYS A 5 -6.16 -9.30 25.67
C LYS A 5 -5.87 -8.18 24.67
N PRO A 6 -4.65 -7.62 24.65
CA PRO A 6 -4.29 -6.64 23.63
C PRO A 6 -4.52 -7.24 22.24
N PHE A 7 -5.31 -6.57 21.41
CA PHE A 7 -5.48 -6.97 20.03
C PHE A 7 -4.11 -6.90 19.34
N THR A 8 -3.59 -8.07 18.95
CA THR A 8 -2.33 -8.16 18.21
C THR A 8 -2.69 -8.60 16.79
N ALA A 9 -2.36 -7.76 15.80
CA ALA A 9 -2.53 -8.10 14.40
C ALA A 9 -1.54 -9.21 14.02
N ASN A 10 -1.97 -10.45 14.17
CA ASN A 10 -1.20 -11.63 13.78
C ASN A 10 -1.61 -12.07 12.38
N LEU A 11 -0.67 -12.65 11.63
CA LEU A 11 -1.01 -13.38 10.40
C LEU A 11 -2.04 -14.47 10.72
N PRO A 12 -2.99 -14.74 9.81
CA PRO A 12 -3.86 -15.90 9.93
C PRO A 12 -2.98 -17.14 10.12
N ARG A 13 -3.32 -17.97 11.09
CA ARG A 13 -2.61 -19.22 11.31
C ARG A 13 -2.77 -20.10 10.07
N GLU A 14 -1.79 -20.94 9.82
CA GLU A 14 -1.78 -21.85 8.66
C GLU A 14 -3.02 -22.77 8.64
N ASP A 15 -3.49 -23.16 9.83
CA ASP A 15 -4.72 -23.93 10.06
C ASP A 15 -6.03 -23.15 9.81
N SER A 16 -5.96 -21.82 9.64
CA SER A 16 -7.13 -20.95 9.45
C SER A 16 -7.33 -20.54 7.99
N SER A 17 -6.74 -21.26 7.04
CA SER A 17 -6.87 -20.94 5.63
C SER A 17 -8.27 -21.30 5.11
N ARG A 18 -9.11 -20.28 4.88
CA ARG A 18 -10.40 -20.42 4.16
C ARG A 18 -10.21 -20.98 2.74
N TYR A 19 -9.01 -20.80 2.17
CA TYR A 19 -8.64 -21.25 0.83
C TYR A 19 -7.31 -22.01 0.93
N PRO A 20 -7.34 -23.31 1.28
CA PRO A 20 -6.12 -24.09 1.50
C PRO A 20 -5.21 -24.16 0.27
N ASP A 21 -5.80 -24.13 -0.93
CA ASP A 21 -5.08 -24.25 -2.21
C ASP A 21 -4.69 -22.88 -2.81
N ALA A 22 -4.81 -21.79 -2.05
CA ALA A 22 -4.47 -20.46 -2.54
C ALA A 22 -2.96 -20.31 -2.77
N ILE A 23 -2.56 -20.08 -4.02
CA ILE A 23 -1.19 -19.76 -4.38
C ILE A 23 -0.92 -18.29 -4.07
N GLN A 24 0.07 -18.04 -3.21
CA GLN A 24 0.47 -16.69 -2.81
C GLN A 24 1.84 -16.37 -3.41
N CYS A 25 1.91 -15.31 -4.21
CA CYS A 25 3.16 -14.85 -4.81
C CYS A 25 3.50 -13.43 -4.37
N GLY A 26 4.75 -13.22 -3.96
CA GLY A 26 5.30 -11.92 -3.58
C GLY A 26 6.32 -11.44 -4.60
N LEU A 27 6.24 -10.17 -5.02
CA LEU A 27 7.21 -9.60 -5.95
C LEU A 27 8.31 -8.86 -5.18
N VAL A 28 9.56 -9.29 -5.34
CA VAL A 28 10.71 -8.63 -4.72
C VAL A 28 11.26 -7.53 -5.63
N MET A 29 11.74 -6.46 -5.02
CA MET A 29 12.49 -5.38 -5.65
C MET A 29 13.54 -4.88 -4.67
N GLU A 30 14.69 -4.45 -5.18
CA GLU A 30 15.68 -3.78 -4.34
C GLU A 30 15.12 -2.48 -3.77
N ARG A 31 15.50 -2.15 -2.54
CA ARG A 31 14.88 -1.05 -1.79
C ARG A 31 15.05 0.31 -2.44
N GLU A 32 16.22 0.59 -3.01
CA GLU A 32 16.48 1.87 -3.69
C GLU A 32 15.60 2.01 -4.94
N HIS A 33 15.55 0.98 -5.78
CA HIS A 33 14.66 0.95 -6.95
C HIS A 33 13.18 1.09 -6.56
N LEU A 34 12.75 0.46 -5.46
CA LEU A 34 11.37 0.59 -4.98
C LEU A 34 11.07 2.04 -4.53
N ARG A 35 12.00 2.67 -3.83
CA ARG A 35 11.89 4.08 -3.40
C ARG A 35 11.74 5.01 -4.60
N GLU A 36 12.62 4.89 -5.58
CA GLU A 36 12.58 5.71 -6.81
C GLU A 36 11.24 5.54 -7.55
N ARG A 37 10.74 4.30 -7.66
CA ARG A 37 9.45 4.03 -8.30
C ARG A 37 8.28 4.60 -7.52
N ILE A 38 8.31 4.57 -6.19
CA ILE A 38 7.28 5.19 -5.34
C ILE A 38 7.26 6.70 -5.58
N ASP A 39 8.43 7.34 -5.56
CA ASP A 39 8.55 8.79 -5.71
C ASP A 39 8.04 9.22 -7.09
N ALA A 40 8.54 8.57 -8.15
CA ALA A 40 8.09 8.82 -9.52
C ALA A 40 6.59 8.52 -9.71
N ARG A 41 6.02 7.54 -8.99
CA ARG A 41 4.58 7.26 -9.03
C ARG A 41 3.78 8.39 -8.41
N VAL A 42 4.20 8.92 -7.27
CA VAL A 42 3.53 10.05 -6.62
C VAL A 42 3.62 11.29 -7.51
N ASP A 43 4.78 11.56 -8.11
CA ASP A 43 4.92 12.66 -9.07
C ASP A 43 3.94 12.53 -10.24
N ARG A 44 3.83 11.32 -10.83
CA ARG A 44 2.85 11.04 -11.89
C ARG A 44 1.40 11.19 -11.45
N MET A 45 1.06 10.80 -10.22
CA MET A 45 -0.30 10.98 -9.68
C MET A 45 -0.68 12.46 -9.65
N TRP A 46 0.22 13.33 -9.18
CA TRP A 46 0.00 14.79 -9.21
C TRP A 46 -0.22 15.29 -10.64
N SER A 47 0.67 14.93 -11.57
CA SER A 47 0.55 15.32 -12.98
C SER A 47 -0.70 14.77 -13.66
N ALA A 48 -1.25 13.65 -13.18
CA ALA A 48 -2.46 13.03 -13.70
C ALA A 48 -3.76 13.59 -13.08
N GLY A 49 -3.68 14.64 -12.25
CA GLY A 49 -4.87 15.28 -11.68
C GLY A 49 -5.35 14.67 -10.36
N PHE A 50 -4.49 14.00 -9.60
CA PHE A 50 -4.86 13.42 -8.29
C PHE A 50 -5.42 14.49 -7.33
N VAL A 51 -4.89 15.70 -7.38
CA VAL A 51 -5.41 16.82 -6.58
C VAL A 51 -6.87 17.13 -6.94
N SER A 52 -7.21 17.19 -8.23
CA SER A 52 -8.58 17.43 -8.71
C SER A 52 -9.52 16.28 -8.36
N GLU A 53 -9.04 15.04 -8.35
CA GLU A 53 -9.81 13.88 -7.88
C GLU A 53 -10.21 14.07 -6.42
N VAL A 54 -9.27 14.43 -5.54
CA VAL A 54 -9.55 14.64 -4.12
C VAL A 54 -10.48 15.83 -3.90
N ASP A 55 -10.33 16.93 -4.65
CA ASP A 55 -11.25 18.07 -4.59
C ASP A 55 -12.70 17.64 -4.87
N SER A 56 -12.89 16.85 -5.93
CA SER A 56 -14.21 16.30 -6.29
C SER A 56 -14.77 15.38 -5.20
N LEU A 57 -13.90 14.63 -4.51
CA LEU A 57 -14.30 13.74 -3.41
C LEU A 57 -14.63 14.50 -2.12
N ILE A 58 -13.97 15.63 -1.87
CA ILE A 58 -14.33 16.54 -0.77
C ILE A 58 -15.75 17.05 -0.99
N GLU A 59 -16.09 17.49 -2.20
CA GLU A 59 -17.44 17.91 -2.57
C GLU A 59 -18.46 16.77 -2.44
N ALA A 60 -18.04 15.53 -2.74
CA ALA A 60 -18.86 14.33 -2.59
C ALA A 60 -18.97 13.77 -1.15
N GLY A 61 -18.40 14.45 -0.15
CA GLY A 61 -18.56 14.09 1.26
C GLY A 61 -17.55 13.06 1.80
N ILE A 62 -16.37 12.89 1.17
CA ILE A 62 -15.33 11.96 1.68
C ILE A 62 -14.93 12.22 3.13
N LEU A 63 -15.07 13.46 3.60
CA LEU A 63 -14.76 13.89 4.96
C LEU A 63 -15.70 13.27 6.02
N GLU A 64 -16.89 12.84 5.61
CA GLU A 64 -17.85 12.16 6.49
C GLU A 64 -17.47 10.69 6.72
N GLY A 65 -16.68 10.10 5.83
CA GLY A 65 -16.26 8.70 5.89
C GLY A 65 -14.99 8.48 6.71
N SER A 66 -14.98 7.50 7.61
CA SER A 66 -13.85 7.30 8.55
C SER A 66 -12.58 6.68 7.93
N THR A 67 -12.72 5.91 6.85
CA THR A 67 -11.60 5.14 6.26
C THR A 67 -10.99 5.84 5.04
N ALA A 68 -11.81 6.26 4.09
CA ALA A 68 -11.34 6.78 2.81
C ALA A 68 -10.52 8.08 2.97
N GLN A 69 -10.96 9.00 3.83
CA GLN A 69 -10.22 10.25 4.10
C GLN A 69 -8.81 10.03 4.67
N ARG A 70 -8.55 8.86 5.29
CA ARG A 70 -7.28 8.50 5.92
C ARG A 70 -6.34 7.75 4.97
N ALA A 71 -6.77 7.49 3.74
CA ALA A 71 -5.93 6.84 2.75
C ALA A 71 -4.69 7.70 2.43
N LEU A 72 -3.58 7.03 2.12
CA LEU A 72 -2.32 7.68 1.75
C LEU A 72 -2.51 8.52 0.48
N GLY A 73 -1.97 9.73 0.48
CA GLY A 73 -2.20 10.73 -0.56
C GLY A 73 -3.44 11.56 -0.30
N TYR A 74 -4.59 10.92 -0.06
CA TYR A 74 -5.85 11.62 0.24
C TYR A 74 -5.74 12.46 1.50
N SER A 75 -5.25 11.88 2.61
CA SER A 75 -5.11 12.61 3.88
C SER A 75 -4.19 13.83 3.77
N GLN A 76 -3.14 13.74 2.94
CA GLN A 76 -2.20 14.84 2.70
C GLN A 76 -2.82 15.94 1.86
N ILE A 77 -3.56 15.59 0.79
CA ILE A 77 -4.25 16.58 -0.05
C ILE A 77 -5.39 17.25 0.73
N ILE A 78 -6.15 16.49 1.54
CA ILE A 78 -7.17 17.06 2.42
C ILE A 78 -6.55 18.06 3.41
N ALA A 79 -5.42 17.71 4.02
CA ALA A 79 -4.70 18.61 4.92
C ALA A 79 -4.15 19.86 4.21
N MET A 80 -3.70 19.72 2.96
CA MET A 80 -3.35 20.85 2.09
C MET A 80 -4.56 21.75 1.84
N ARG A 81 -5.73 21.19 1.51
CA ARG A 81 -6.96 21.95 1.29
C ARG A 81 -7.50 22.62 2.55
N ALA A 82 -7.24 22.03 3.71
CA ALA A 82 -7.53 22.64 5.00
C ALA A 82 -6.53 23.76 5.39
N GLY A 83 -5.52 24.03 4.57
CA GLY A 83 -4.50 25.07 4.84
C GLY A 83 -3.48 24.69 5.93
N THR A 84 -3.40 23.41 6.30
CA THR A 84 -2.51 22.93 7.37
C THR A 84 -1.14 22.46 6.87
N MET A 85 -0.96 22.35 5.54
CA MET A 85 0.31 22.10 4.87
C MET A 85 0.27 22.68 3.44
N SER A 86 1.43 22.97 2.87
CA SER A 86 1.59 23.36 1.46
C SER A 86 1.49 22.17 0.50
N GLU A 87 1.38 22.44 -0.80
CA GLU A 87 1.37 21.39 -1.82
C GLU A 87 2.66 20.58 -1.86
N ASP A 88 3.81 21.25 -1.76
CA ASP A 88 5.11 20.58 -1.72
C ASP A 88 5.25 19.68 -0.49
N GLU A 89 4.81 20.14 0.68
CA GLU A 89 4.78 19.35 1.91
C GLU A 89 3.84 18.14 1.78
N ALA A 90 2.63 18.33 1.23
CA ALA A 90 1.68 17.25 1.03
C ALA A 90 2.23 16.17 0.08
N LYS A 91 2.91 16.59 -0.98
CA LYS A 91 3.53 15.70 -1.96
C LYS A 91 4.69 14.92 -1.36
N GLU A 92 5.61 15.58 -0.66
CA GLU A 92 6.73 14.92 0.00
C GLU A 92 6.29 14.01 1.15
N GLU A 93 5.26 14.41 1.90
CA GLU A 93 4.66 13.58 2.94
C GLU A 93 3.99 12.34 2.34
N THR A 94 3.33 12.47 1.18
CA THR A 94 2.75 11.32 0.45
C THR A 94 3.82 10.33 0.02
N LYS A 95 4.95 10.82 -0.51
CA LYS A 95 6.11 9.98 -0.85
C LYS A 95 6.65 9.26 0.40
N ARG A 96 6.90 10.02 1.48
CA ARG A 96 7.43 9.48 2.74
C ARG A 96 6.53 8.40 3.33
N SER A 97 5.24 8.67 3.44
CA SER A 97 4.27 7.74 4.00
C SER A 97 4.05 6.51 3.11
N SER A 98 4.12 6.67 1.79
CA SER A 98 4.09 5.54 0.84
C SER A 98 5.29 4.61 1.00
N ARG A 99 6.51 5.16 1.17
CA ARG A 99 7.73 4.36 1.43
C ARG A 99 7.64 3.59 2.75
N GLN A 100 7.16 4.24 3.81
CA GLN A 100 6.96 3.58 5.10
C GLN A 100 5.91 2.48 5.01
N TYR A 101 4.83 2.71 4.27
CA TYR A 101 3.80 1.70 4.05
C TYR A 101 4.35 0.49 3.30
N ALA A 102 5.12 0.70 2.23
CA ALA A 102 5.79 -0.37 1.50
C ALA A 102 6.72 -1.20 2.42
N ARG A 103 7.50 -0.53 3.29
CA ARG A 103 8.35 -1.23 4.29
C ARG A 103 7.54 -2.05 5.28
N ARG A 104 6.39 -1.52 5.74
CA ARG A 104 5.47 -2.25 6.63
C ARG A 104 4.88 -3.47 5.93
N GLN A 105 4.50 -3.34 4.66
CA GLN A 105 4.02 -4.46 3.85
C GLN A 105 5.10 -5.53 3.70
N GLU A 106 6.34 -5.16 3.34
CA GLU A 106 7.48 -6.08 3.25
C GLU A 106 7.66 -6.84 4.57
N THR A 107 7.70 -6.14 5.70
CA THR A 107 7.89 -6.75 7.04
C THR A 107 6.72 -7.65 7.44
N TRP A 108 5.50 -7.32 7.02
CA TRP A 108 4.31 -8.10 7.36
C TRP A 108 4.27 -9.38 6.53
N PHE A 109 4.48 -9.29 5.22
CA PHE A 109 4.47 -10.43 4.30
C PHE A 109 5.70 -11.33 4.46
N SER A 110 6.86 -10.81 4.86
CA SER A 110 8.06 -11.63 5.08
C SER A 110 7.90 -12.67 6.19
N ARG A 111 6.87 -12.53 7.03
CA ARG A 111 6.54 -13.48 8.11
C ARG A 111 5.64 -14.62 7.64
N ASP A 112 5.10 -14.54 6.44
CA ASP A 112 4.23 -15.56 5.87
C ASP A 112 5.04 -16.52 4.99
N ALA A 113 5.30 -17.73 5.51
CA ALA A 113 6.07 -18.75 4.81
C ALA A 113 5.36 -19.32 3.57
N ARG A 114 4.04 -19.08 3.41
CA ARG A 114 3.26 -19.53 2.25
C ARG A 114 3.53 -18.69 1.00
N ILE A 115 4.07 -17.48 1.19
CA ILE A 115 4.35 -16.57 0.09
C ILE A 115 5.58 -17.03 -0.66
N GLN A 116 5.38 -17.32 -1.94
CA GLN A 116 6.48 -17.63 -2.82
C GLN A 116 7.01 -16.35 -3.46
N TRP A 117 8.24 -16.00 -3.11
CA TRP A 117 8.89 -14.78 -3.59
C TRP A 117 9.47 -14.95 -5.00
N VAL A 118 9.16 -14.00 -5.88
CA VAL A 118 9.69 -13.92 -7.25
C VAL A 118 10.76 -12.84 -7.26
N ALA A 119 11.98 -13.24 -7.65
CA ALA A 119 13.13 -12.36 -7.62
C ALA A 119 13.05 -11.29 -8.73
N PRO A 120 13.71 -10.12 -8.56
CA PRO A 120 13.64 -9.04 -9.55
C PRO A 120 14.17 -9.42 -10.94
N HIS A 121 15.12 -10.35 -11.01
CA HIS A 121 15.77 -10.82 -12.24
C HIS A 121 15.02 -11.97 -12.93
N GLN A 122 13.92 -12.45 -12.35
CA GLN A 122 13.10 -13.51 -12.94
C GLN A 122 11.99 -12.91 -13.82
N PRO A 123 11.64 -13.58 -14.93
CA PRO A 123 10.50 -13.20 -15.76
C PRO A 123 9.21 -13.41 -14.95
N ARG A 124 8.68 -12.32 -14.36
CA ARG A 124 7.65 -12.39 -13.31
C ARG A 124 6.38 -13.10 -13.76
N LEU A 125 5.92 -12.83 -14.97
CA LEU A 125 4.68 -13.40 -15.49
C LEU A 125 4.84 -14.91 -15.68
N GLU A 126 5.90 -15.31 -16.35
CA GLU A 126 6.25 -16.69 -16.67
C GLU A 126 6.46 -17.50 -15.38
N THR A 127 7.24 -16.97 -14.43
CA THR A 127 7.46 -17.62 -13.13
C THR A 127 6.14 -17.82 -12.36
N ILE A 128 5.21 -16.86 -12.43
CA ILE A 128 3.90 -17.01 -11.78
C ILE A 128 3.03 -18.03 -12.52
N LEU A 129 3.04 -18.02 -13.86
CA LEU A 129 2.25 -18.97 -14.67
C LEU A 129 2.73 -20.42 -14.48
N GLU A 130 4.03 -20.65 -14.43
CA GLU A 130 4.60 -21.97 -14.14
C GLU A 130 4.08 -22.52 -12.80
N LYS A 131 3.99 -21.66 -11.77
CA LYS A 131 3.52 -22.03 -10.44
C LYS A 131 2.02 -22.27 -10.36
N ILE A 132 1.23 -21.58 -11.18
CA ILE A 132 -0.22 -21.80 -11.24
C ILE A 132 -0.53 -23.12 -11.95
N ASN A 133 0.30 -23.52 -12.91
CA ASN A 133 0.09 -24.71 -13.73
C ASN A 133 0.77 -25.98 -13.19
N SER A 134 1.60 -25.86 -12.15
CA SER A 134 2.24 -26.98 -11.45
C SER A 134 1.37 -27.53 -10.33
#